data_AF-A0A6J4LCL7-F1
#
_entry.id   AF-A0A6J4LCL7-F1
#
_cell.length_a   1.000
_cell.length_b   1.000
_cell.length_c   1.000
_cell.angle_alpha   90.00
_cell.angle_beta   90.00
_cell.angle_gamma   90.00
#
_symmetry.space_group_name_H-M   'P 1'
#
loop_
_entity.id
_entity.type
_entity.pdbx_description
1 polymer ?
#
loop_
_entity_poly.entity_id
_entity_poly.type
_entity_poly.pdbx_seq_one_letter_code
_entity_poly.pdbx_strand_id
1 'polypeptide(L)'
;MHTHTVRPRRTEAYEVREEAAELAYLRPHPRHENNGEESLYRNGQNRLNYLANYSKGLPHDSDGEVKPDAYRTLLRALSSGEPRDFERIELAPIPTNERQRRLINPQAGLAFDLEGPDSHSLRTPPAPRIRARRTSAEMAELYWMAVLRDLPFHGYSSDTTVQQAADSLDGLDFSDYFAVVSPDTLFRGSLPGDRVGPYLSQFLLEVVPYGPYEIVQKHKSPQPDTDFVTDFGVWKSIQDGIEPADQLEDFLTNDRFHIRNLRDLAYHVRVDASYQHYLNACLILQGMDATPSTVLPC
;
A
#
# COMPACT_ATOMS: atom_id res chain seq x y z
N MET A 1 -11.43 59.06 -2.29
CA MET A 1 -11.84 58.28 -1.09
C MET A 1 -12.46 56.98 -1.57
N HIS A 2 -11.66 55.91 -1.70
CA HIS A 2 -12.22 54.56 -1.84
C HIS A 2 -12.68 54.13 -0.44
N THR A 3 -13.98 54.14 -0.21
CA THR A 3 -14.57 53.56 0.99
C THR A 3 -14.34 52.05 0.92
N HIS A 4 -13.39 51.54 1.71
CA HIS A 4 -13.30 50.11 2.00
C HIS A 4 -14.55 49.72 2.79
N THR A 5 -15.61 49.34 2.08
CA THR A 5 -16.74 48.62 2.69
C THR A 5 -16.19 47.29 3.19
N VAL A 6 -16.03 47.18 4.51
CA VAL A 6 -15.71 45.93 5.18
C VAL A 6 -16.77 44.90 4.79
N ARG A 7 -16.36 43.84 4.11
CA ARG A 7 -17.28 42.75 3.75
C ARG A 7 -17.64 42.00 5.05
N PRO A 8 -18.89 41.54 5.21
CA PRO A 8 -19.23 40.71 6.36
C PRO A 8 -18.40 39.42 6.34
N ARG A 9 -17.90 38.99 7.51
CA ARG A 9 -17.09 37.75 7.64
C ARG A 9 -17.74 36.52 7.01
N ARG A 10 -19.07 36.43 7.05
CA ARG A 10 -19.86 35.36 6.40
C ARG A 10 -19.68 35.35 4.88
N THR A 11 -19.65 36.53 4.25
CA THR A 11 -19.48 36.67 2.80
C THR A 11 -18.05 36.31 2.40
N GLU A 12 -17.05 36.83 3.11
CA GLU A 12 -15.64 36.51 2.84
C GLU A 12 -15.37 34.99 2.95
N ALA A 13 -15.90 34.33 3.98
CA ALA A 13 -15.73 32.89 4.16
C ALA A 13 -16.41 32.05 3.05
N TYR A 14 -17.52 32.53 2.50
CA TYR A 14 -18.16 31.90 1.34
C TYR A 14 -17.31 32.09 0.09
N GLU A 15 -16.90 33.33 -0.22
CA GLU A 15 -16.10 33.66 -1.41
C GLU A 15 -14.78 32.88 -1.45
N VAL A 16 -14.06 32.75 -0.33
CA VAL A 16 -12.82 31.96 -0.26
C VAL A 16 -13.04 30.48 -0.60
N ARG A 17 -14.19 29.91 -0.19
CA ARG A 17 -14.52 28.51 -0.49
C ARG A 17 -14.93 28.32 -1.95
N GLU A 18 -15.67 29.27 -2.51
CA GLU A 18 -16.00 29.28 -3.94
C GLU A 18 -14.72 29.41 -4.79
N GLU A 19 -13.80 30.30 -4.41
CA GLU A 19 -12.51 30.46 -5.10
C GLU A 19 -11.67 29.17 -5.04
N ALA A 20 -11.62 28.49 -3.88
CA ALA A 20 -10.93 27.21 -3.75
C ALA A 20 -11.59 26.11 -4.62
N ALA A 21 -12.92 26.07 -4.67
CA ALA A 21 -13.67 25.14 -5.51
C ALA A 21 -13.46 25.41 -7.00
N GLU A 22 -13.46 26.67 -7.42
CA GLU A 22 -13.16 27.09 -8.80
C GLU A 22 -11.71 26.74 -9.17
N LEU A 23 -10.76 26.98 -8.27
CA LEU A 23 -9.36 26.61 -8.47
C LEU A 23 -9.21 25.10 -8.70
N ALA A 24 -9.93 24.26 -7.94
CA ALA A 24 -9.93 22.82 -8.14
C ALA A 24 -10.59 22.41 -9.46
N TYR A 25 -11.74 23.01 -9.80
CA TYR A 25 -12.47 22.77 -11.04
C TYR A 25 -11.65 23.08 -12.29
N LEU A 26 -10.88 24.17 -12.27
CA LEU A 26 -10.07 24.62 -13.41
C LEU A 26 -8.80 23.79 -13.63
N ARG A 27 -8.44 22.86 -12.73
CA ARG A 27 -7.29 21.98 -12.94
C ARG A 27 -7.57 20.99 -14.08
N PRO A 28 -6.55 20.61 -14.87
CA PRO A 28 -6.72 19.57 -15.89
C PRO A 28 -7.17 18.25 -15.27
N HIS A 29 -8.27 17.69 -15.77
CA HIS A 29 -8.76 16.37 -15.38
C HIS A 29 -8.22 15.32 -16.37
N PRO A 30 -7.35 14.40 -15.92
CA PRO A 30 -6.75 13.42 -16.80
C PRO A 30 -7.77 12.33 -17.22
N ARG A 31 -7.47 11.64 -18.33
CA ARG A 31 -8.13 10.37 -18.64
C ARG A 31 -7.45 9.24 -17.85
N HIS A 32 -8.26 8.34 -17.31
CA HIS A 32 -7.79 7.14 -16.63
C HIS A 32 -7.56 6.02 -17.64
N GLU A 33 -6.34 5.47 -17.66
CA GLU A 33 -5.94 4.40 -18.56
C GLU A 33 -5.49 3.20 -17.73
N ASN A 34 -5.91 2.01 -18.14
CA ASN A 34 -5.43 0.75 -17.57
C ASN A 34 -4.50 0.05 -18.57
N ASN A 35 -3.95 -1.10 -18.18
CA ASN A 35 -3.02 -1.87 -19.02
C ASN A 35 -3.71 -2.84 -19.99
N GLY A 36 -5.04 -2.81 -20.06
CA GLY A 36 -5.89 -3.60 -20.97
C GLY A 36 -6.12 -5.06 -20.59
N GLU A 37 -5.48 -5.58 -19.53
CA GLU A 37 -5.43 -7.04 -19.28
C GLU A 37 -6.76 -7.67 -18.82
N GLU A 38 -7.70 -6.87 -18.29
CA GLU A 38 -9.04 -7.32 -17.92
C GLU A 38 -9.83 -7.93 -19.09
N SER A 39 -9.54 -7.47 -20.31
CA SER A 39 -10.24 -7.90 -21.53
C SER A 39 -9.44 -8.88 -22.40
N LEU A 40 -8.27 -9.31 -21.91
CA LEU A 40 -7.28 -9.98 -22.74
C LEU A 40 -7.28 -11.50 -22.58
N TYR A 41 -7.15 -11.99 -21.34
CA TYR A 41 -6.88 -13.40 -21.07
C TYR A 41 -8.15 -14.25 -21.12
N ARG A 42 -8.02 -15.44 -21.72
CA ARG A 42 -9.14 -16.36 -21.95
C ARG A 42 -8.78 -17.77 -21.52
N ASN A 43 -9.75 -18.49 -20.98
CA ASN A 43 -9.61 -19.91 -20.65
C ASN A 43 -9.75 -20.81 -21.89
N GLY A 44 -9.64 -22.14 -21.69
CA GLY A 44 -9.76 -23.14 -22.76
C GLY A 44 -11.09 -23.14 -23.51
N GLN A 45 -12.14 -22.51 -22.97
CA GLN A 45 -13.45 -22.32 -23.61
C GLN A 45 -13.62 -20.93 -24.24
N ASN A 46 -12.52 -20.19 -24.44
CA ASN A 46 -12.48 -18.86 -25.05
C ASN A 46 -13.29 -17.78 -24.28
N ARG A 47 -13.59 -18.01 -22.99
CA ARG A 47 -14.21 -17.02 -22.10
C ARG A 47 -13.14 -16.22 -21.38
N LEU A 48 -13.39 -14.94 -21.11
CA LEU A 48 -12.52 -14.15 -20.23
C LEU A 48 -12.38 -14.84 -18.87
N ASN A 49 -11.15 -14.95 -18.38
CA ASN A 49 -10.86 -15.58 -17.08
C ASN A 49 -10.33 -14.60 -16.02
N TYR A 50 -10.05 -13.35 -16.40
CA TYR A 50 -9.64 -12.28 -15.48
C TYR A 50 -8.39 -12.61 -14.65
N LEU A 51 -7.48 -13.43 -15.19
CA LEU A 51 -6.27 -13.93 -14.51
C LEU A 51 -5.40 -12.82 -13.89
N ALA A 52 -5.35 -11.65 -14.53
CA ALA A 52 -4.50 -10.53 -14.12
C ALA A 52 -5.25 -9.50 -13.26
N ASN A 53 -6.43 -9.83 -12.73
CA ASN A 53 -7.29 -8.93 -11.97
C ASN A 53 -7.39 -9.34 -10.50
N TYR A 54 -7.68 -8.36 -9.64
CA TYR A 54 -8.03 -8.63 -8.25
C TYR A 54 -9.38 -9.37 -8.18
N SER A 55 -9.38 -10.56 -7.58
CA SER A 55 -10.59 -11.38 -7.40
C SER A 55 -10.74 -11.96 -6.00
N LYS A 56 -9.87 -11.58 -5.06
CA LYS A 56 -9.88 -12.14 -3.70
C LYS A 56 -11.23 -11.89 -3.00
N GLY A 57 -11.78 -12.95 -2.42
CA GLY A 57 -13.11 -13.00 -1.82
C GLY A 57 -14.22 -13.44 -2.77
N LEU A 58 -14.00 -13.43 -4.10
CA LEU A 58 -14.92 -13.97 -5.08
C LEU A 58 -14.77 -15.50 -5.19
N PRO A 59 -15.75 -16.23 -5.74
CA PRO A 59 -15.62 -17.66 -6.01
C PRO A 59 -14.50 -17.98 -7.02
N HIS A 60 -13.57 -18.86 -6.66
CA HIS A 60 -12.57 -19.42 -7.58
C HIS A 60 -12.85 -20.90 -7.93
N ASP A 61 -12.29 -21.37 -9.03
CA ASP A 61 -12.26 -22.80 -9.38
C ASP A 61 -11.18 -23.58 -8.62
N SER A 62 -10.90 -24.82 -9.03
CA SER A 62 -9.90 -25.69 -8.38
C SER A 62 -8.47 -25.20 -8.59
N ASP A 63 -8.22 -24.44 -9.64
CA ASP A 63 -6.88 -23.96 -10.02
C ASP A 63 -6.63 -22.55 -9.46
N GLY A 64 -7.68 -21.92 -8.93
CA GLY A 64 -7.62 -20.59 -8.33
C GLY A 64 -7.97 -19.47 -9.30
N GLU A 65 -8.49 -19.78 -10.49
CA GLU A 65 -9.03 -18.77 -11.39
C GLU A 65 -10.44 -18.34 -10.93
N VAL A 66 -10.73 -17.04 -10.99
CA VAL A 66 -12.03 -16.52 -10.60
C VAL A 66 -13.12 -16.99 -11.56
N LYS A 67 -14.29 -17.34 -11.02
CA LYS A 67 -15.45 -17.66 -11.85
C LYS A 67 -15.89 -16.40 -12.62
N PRO A 68 -15.93 -16.42 -13.98
CA PRO A 68 -16.18 -15.22 -14.75
C PRO A 68 -17.52 -14.53 -14.46
N ASP A 69 -18.54 -15.29 -14.10
CA ASP A 69 -19.86 -14.73 -13.81
C ASP A 69 -19.89 -13.99 -12.47
N ALA A 70 -19.14 -14.46 -11.47
CA ALA A 70 -18.97 -13.75 -10.20
C ALA A 70 -18.17 -12.45 -10.38
N TYR A 71 -17.08 -12.46 -11.14
CA TYR A 71 -16.30 -11.25 -11.44
C TYR A 71 -17.15 -10.16 -12.13
N ARG A 72 -18.10 -10.54 -12.98
CA ARG A 72 -19.03 -9.58 -13.62
C ARG A 72 -19.97 -8.90 -12.63
N THR A 73 -20.25 -9.48 -11.46
CA THR A 73 -21.01 -8.81 -10.41
C THR A 73 -20.22 -7.66 -9.80
N LEU A 74 -18.91 -7.84 -9.58
CA LEU A 74 -17.99 -6.78 -9.17
C LEU A 74 -17.92 -5.67 -10.23
N LEU A 75 -17.75 -6.02 -11.51
CA LEU A 75 -17.74 -5.02 -12.59
C LEU A 75 -19.05 -4.21 -12.67
N ARG A 76 -20.19 -4.86 -12.42
CA ARG A 76 -21.49 -4.16 -12.38
C ARG A 76 -21.52 -3.14 -11.25
N ALA A 77 -21.11 -3.53 -10.05
CA ALA A 77 -21.10 -2.64 -8.88
C ALA A 77 -20.16 -1.44 -9.09
N LEU A 78 -18.96 -1.69 -9.61
CA LEU A 78 -18.00 -0.63 -9.93
C LEU A 78 -18.51 0.31 -11.03
N SER A 79 -19.22 -0.23 -12.03
CA SER A 79 -19.77 0.58 -13.13
C SER A 79 -21.01 1.39 -12.73
N SER A 80 -21.86 0.89 -11.82
CA SER A 80 -23.08 1.60 -11.43
C SER A 80 -22.83 2.62 -10.33
N GLY A 81 -21.89 2.33 -9.41
CA GLY A 81 -21.67 3.14 -8.22
C GLY A 81 -22.82 3.06 -7.21
N GLU A 82 -23.83 2.21 -7.46
CA GLU A 82 -25.02 2.11 -6.61
C GLU A 82 -24.76 1.19 -5.41
N PRO A 83 -25.02 1.63 -4.16
CA PRO A 83 -24.73 0.82 -2.96
C PRO A 83 -25.37 -0.58 -3.00
N ARG A 84 -26.54 -0.71 -3.61
CA ARG A 84 -27.26 -1.99 -3.74
C ARG A 84 -26.55 -3.00 -4.62
N ASP A 85 -25.77 -2.56 -5.61
CA ASP A 85 -25.02 -3.47 -6.47
C ASP A 85 -23.76 -3.99 -5.76
N PHE A 86 -23.15 -3.19 -4.88
CA PHE A 86 -22.04 -3.65 -4.02
C PHE A 86 -22.49 -4.77 -3.05
N GLU A 87 -23.70 -4.67 -2.49
CA GLU A 87 -24.29 -5.73 -1.67
C GLU A 87 -24.64 -7.00 -2.46
N ARG A 88 -24.63 -6.93 -3.80
CA ARG A 88 -24.90 -8.06 -4.70
C ARG A 88 -23.64 -8.68 -5.29
N ILE A 89 -22.46 -8.19 -4.91
CA ILE A 89 -21.19 -8.82 -5.32
C ILE A 89 -21.17 -10.24 -4.77
N GLU A 90 -20.99 -11.22 -5.66
CA GLU A 90 -20.95 -12.62 -5.30
C GLU A 90 -19.63 -12.94 -4.58
N LEU A 91 -19.71 -13.23 -3.28
CA LEU A 91 -18.57 -13.74 -2.51
C LEU A 91 -18.50 -15.26 -2.58
N ALA A 92 -17.31 -15.83 -2.41
CA ALA A 92 -17.12 -17.27 -2.43
C ALA A 92 -17.99 -17.95 -1.36
N PRO A 93 -18.59 -19.11 -1.64
CA PRO A 93 -19.20 -19.91 -0.58
C PRO A 93 -18.09 -20.45 0.34
N ILE A 94 -18.23 -20.24 1.65
CA ILE A 94 -17.29 -20.76 2.66
C ILE A 94 -17.98 -21.78 3.59
N PRO A 95 -17.24 -22.66 4.27
CA PRO A 95 -17.78 -23.54 5.31
C PRO A 95 -18.49 -22.75 6.42
N THR A 96 -19.59 -23.29 6.95
CA THR A 96 -20.44 -22.59 7.95
C THR A 96 -19.76 -22.37 9.30
N ASN A 97 -18.69 -23.11 9.59
CA ASN A 97 -17.87 -22.98 10.79
C ASN A 97 -16.71 -21.99 10.62
N GLU A 98 -16.57 -21.36 9.45
CA GLU A 98 -15.50 -20.41 9.14
C GLU A 98 -16.04 -18.98 9.04
N ARG A 99 -15.13 -18.01 9.10
CA ARG A 99 -15.46 -16.59 8.96
C ARG A 99 -15.06 -16.10 7.58
N GLN A 100 -15.92 -15.27 6.98
CA GLN A 100 -15.65 -14.66 5.68
C GLN A 100 -15.23 -13.21 5.84
N ARG A 101 -14.12 -12.83 5.21
CA ARG A 101 -13.75 -11.42 5.05
C ARG A 101 -14.58 -10.78 3.94
N ARG A 102 -15.08 -9.57 4.23
CA ARG A 102 -15.77 -8.73 3.24
C ARG A 102 -14.78 -7.86 2.49
N LEU A 103 -15.21 -7.34 1.34
CA LEU A 103 -14.49 -6.29 0.61
C LEU A 103 -14.45 -5.03 1.46
N ILE A 104 -13.26 -4.43 1.60
CA ILE A 104 -13.06 -3.26 2.44
C ILE A 104 -13.22 -2.00 1.58
N ASN A 105 -14.23 -1.18 1.93
CA ASN A 105 -14.49 0.12 1.32
C ASN A 105 -14.50 0.15 -0.23
N PRO A 106 -15.19 -0.79 -0.92
CA PRO A 106 -15.19 -0.82 -2.39
C PRO A 106 -15.87 0.43 -3.03
N GLN A 107 -16.55 1.24 -2.22
CA GLN A 107 -17.24 2.47 -2.62
C GLN A 107 -16.45 3.75 -2.32
N ALA A 108 -15.29 3.68 -1.65
CA ALA A 108 -14.60 4.87 -1.14
C ALA A 108 -14.18 5.86 -2.25
N GLY A 109 -13.90 5.37 -3.46
CA GLY A 109 -13.57 6.24 -4.60
C GLY A 109 -14.72 7.15 -5.06
N LEU A 110 -15.96 6.85 -4.68
CA LEU A 110 -17.17 7.60 -5.09
C LEU A 110 -17.47 8.80 -4.17
N ALA A 111 -16.76 8.94 -3.06
CA ALA A 111 -16.96 10.03 -2.12
C ALA A 111 -16.32 11.32 -2.65
N PHE A 112 -17.03 12.45 -2.45
CA PHE A 112 -16.47 13.79 -2.63
C PHE A 112 -15.76 14.24 -1.35
N ASP A 113 -14.81 15.16 -1.52
CA ASP A 113 -14.13 15.85 -0.42
C ASP A 113 -14.39 17.37 -0.50
N LEU A 114 -14.30 18.05 0.64
CA LEU A 114 -14.46 19.50 0.74
C LEU A 114 -13.18 20.26 0.38
N GLU A 115 -12.04 19.58 0.37
CA GLU A 115 -10.74 20.16 0.04
C GLU A 115 -9.88 19.23 -0.81
N GLY A 116 -8.84 19.81 -1.42
CA GLY A 116 -7.93 19.06 -2.28
C GLY A 116 -8.51 18.74 -3.67
N PRO A 117 -7.78 17.94 -4.46
CA PRO A 117 -8.27 17.40 -5.72
C PRO A 117 -9.34 16.31 -5.49
N ASP A 118 -10.37 16.28 -6.33
CA ASP A 118 -11.34 15.17 -6.38
C ASP A 118 -10.63 13.84 -6.66
N SER A 119 -11.16 12.72 -6.13
CA SER A 119 -10.56 11.39 -6.24
C SER A 119 -10.33 10.94 -7.69
N HIS A 120 -11.13 11.44 -8.64
CA HIS A 120 -11.03 11.15 -10.07
C HIS A 120 -10.32 12.24 -10.88
N SER A 121 -9.79 13.28 -10.21
CA SER A 121 -9.02 14.35 -10.87
C SER A 121 -7.52 14.08 -10.91
N LEU A 122 -7.06 12.96 -10.32
CA LEU A 122 -5.68 12.49 -10.33
C LEU A 122 -5.59 11.15 -11.08
N ARG A 123 -4.39 10.78 -11.53
CA ARG A 123 -4.16 9.47 -12.16
C ARG A 123 -2.83 8.85 -11.73
N THR A 124 -2.78 7.53 -11.83
CA THR A 124 -1.56 6.74 -11.85
C THR A 124 -1.32 6.19 -13.27
N PRO A 125 -0.07 5.86 -13.66
CA PRO A 125 0.19 5.22 -14.94
C PRO A 125 -0.42 3.80 -14.98
N PRO A 126 -0.69 3.25 -16.18
CA PRO A 126 -1.06 1.84 -16.33
C PRO A 126 -0.04 0.92 -15.65
N ALA A 127 -0.54 -0.06 -14.88
CA ALA A 127 0.31 -1.04 -14.22
C ALA A 127 1.11 -1.88 -15.24
N PRO A 128 2.34 -2.31 -14.90
CA PRO A 128 3.04 -3.32 -15.68
C PRO A 128 2.15 -4.54 -15.96
N ARG A 129 2.24 -5.07 -17.17
CA ARG A 129 1.45 -6.23 -17.59
C ARG A 129 2.04 -7.51 -17.00
N ILE A 130 1.22 -8.50 -16.66
CA ILE A 130 1.68 -9.76 -16.02
C ILE A 130 2.77 -10.50 -16.82
N ARG A 131 2.79 -10.32 -18.14
CA ARG A 131 3.80 -10.91 -19.06
C ARG A 131 4.99 -9.98 -19.36
N ALA A 132 5.04 -8.79 -18.77
CA ALA A 132 6.12 -7.84 -18.97
C ALA A 132 7.35 -8.24 -18.14
N ARG A 133 8.54 -7.89 -18.65
CA ARG A 133 9.81 -8.09 -17.93
C ARG A 133 9.78 -7.43 -16.55
N ARG A 134 9.22 -6.22 -16.48
CA ARG A 134 9.00 -5.48 -15.23
C ARG A 134 8.29 -6.30 -14.16
N THR A 135 7.13 -6.90 -14.47
CA THR A 135 6.39 -7.69 -13.47
C THR A 135 7.16 -8.92 -13.01
N SER A 136 7.90 -9.59 -13.91
CA SER A 136 8.78 -10.69 -13.49
C SER A 136 9.91 -10.22 -12.56
N ALA A 137 10.47 -9.04 -12.81
CA ALA A 137 11.49 -8.44 -11.94
C ALA A 137 10.92 -8.09 -10.56
N GLU A 138 9.79 -7.40 -10.50
CA GLU A 138 9.10 -7.06 -9.24
C GLU A 138 8.74 -8.32 -8.43
N MET A 139 8.26 -9.38 -9.09
CA MET A 139 8.00 -10.66 -8.41
C MET A 139 9.29 -11.30 -7.87
N ALA A 140 10.39 -11.26 -8.61
CA ALA A 140 11.67 -11.78 -8.15
C ALA A 140 12.18 -11.01 -6.90
N GLU A 141 12.02 -9.68 -6.88
CA GLU A 141 12.35 -8.86 -5.71
C GLU A 141 11.50 -9.25 -4.49
N LEU A 142 10.19 -9.45 -4.66
CA LEU A 142 9.30 -9.89 -3.57
C LEU A 142 9.68 -11.28 -3.04
N TYR A 143 10.10 -12.21 -3.90
CA TYR A 143 10.62 -13.51 -3.47
C TYR A 143 11.91 -13.36 -2.65
N TRP A 144 12.83 -12.49 -3.06
CA TRP A 144 14.05 -12.23 -2.28
C TRP A 144 13.76 -11.53 -0.95
N MET A 145 12.83 -10.57 -0.91
CA MET A 145 12.37 -9.98 0.34
C MET A 145 11.78 -11.03 1.29
N ALA A 146 11.10 -12.05 0.76
CA ALA A 146 10.58 -13.16 1.55
C ALA A 146 11.69 -14.06 2.11
N VAL A 147 12.70 -14.39 1.30
CA VAL A 147 13.85 -15.20 1.72
C VAL A 147 14.72 -14.48 2.75
N LEU A 148 14.94 -13.18 2.57
CA LEU A 148 15.81 -12.36 3.42
C LEU A 148 15.07 -11.73 4.61
N ARG A 149 13.83 -12.17 4.89
CA ARG A 149 12.91 -11.47 5.79
C ARG A 149 13.46 -11.30 7.22
N ASP A 150 14.20 -12.30 7.69
CA ASP A 150 14.74 -12.36 9.04
C ASP A 150 16.16 -11.80 9.19
N LEU A 151 16.85 -11.50 8.08
CA LEU A 151 18.21 -10.99 8.11
C LEU A 151 18.24 -9.53 8.62
N PRO A 152 19.07 -9.20 9.63
CA PRO A 152 19.13 -7.84 10.14
C PRO A 152 19.79 -6.88 9.15
N PHE A 153 19.26 -5.66 9.04
CA PHE A 153 19.72 -4.66 8.06
C PHE A 153 21.21 -4.32 8.20
N HIS A 154 21.75 -4.33 9.42
CA HIS A 154 23.18 -4.06 9.64
C HIS A 154 24.11 -5.16 9.12
N GLY A 155 23.59 -6.34 8.76
CA GLY A 155 24.35 -7.45 8.20
C GLY A 155 24.38 -7.49 6.68
N TYR A 156 23.56 -6.68 5.99
CA TYR A 156 23.31 -6.80 4.55
C TYR A 156 24.59 -6.69 3.71
N SER A 157 25.45 -5.73 3.99
CA SER A 157 26.66 -5.47 3.21
C SER A 157 27.70 -6.59 3.24
N SER A 158 27.59 -7.53 4.20
CA SER A 158 28.52 -8.64 4.38
C SER A 158 27.90 -10.02 4.14
N ASP A 159 26.60 -10.09 3.85
CA ASP A 159 25.88 -11.36 3.72
C ASP A 159 25.94 -11.89 2.29
N THR A 160 26.33 -13.15 2.13
CA THR A 160 26.48 -13.79 0.81
C THR A 160 25.14 -14.01 0.09
N THR A 161 24.05 -14.20 0.84
CA THR A 161 22.70 -14.38 0.30
C THR A 161 22.15 -13.04 -0.20
N VAL A 162 22.46 -11.95 0.49
CA VAL A 162 22.17 -10.58 0.01
C VAL A 162 22.92 -10.28 -1.29
N GLN A 163 24.19 -10.68 -1.39
CA GLN A 163 24.93 -10.54 -2.65
C GLN A 163 24.28 -11.35 -3.78
N GLN A 164 23.88 -12.60 -3.52
CA GLN A 164 23.16 -13.42 -4.51
C GLN A 164 21.84 -12.79 -4.96
N ALA A 165 21.08 -12.21 -4.02
CA ALA A 165 19.85 -11.49 -4.34
C ALA A 165 20.15 -10.30 -5.25
N ALA A 166 21.11 -9.47 -4.88
CA ALA A 166 21.53 -8.32 -5.69
C ALA A 166 22.00 -8.74 -7.09
N ASP A 167 22.88 -9.73 -7.20
CA ASP A 167 23.39 -10.22 -8.49
C ASP A 167 22.28 -10.75 -9.40
N SER A 168 21.27 -11.41 -8.83
CA SER A 168 20.15 -11.96 -9.62
C SER A 168 19.13 -10.90 -10.08
N LEU A 169 19.06 -9.78 -9.36
CA LEU A 169 18.15 -8.67 -9.65
C LEU A 169 18.83 -7.57 -10.50
N ASP A 170 20.15 -7.52 -10.49
CA ASP A 170 20.91 -6.57 -11.30
C ASP A 170 20.67 -6.77 -12.80
N GLY A 171 20.50 -5.67 -13.53
CA GLY A 171 20.17 -5.70 -14.96
C GLY A 171 18.74 -6.19 -15.32
N LEU A 172 17.91 -6.52 -14.33
CA LEU A 172 16.46 -6.65 -14.55
C LEU A 172 15.82 -5.28 -14.83
N ASP A 173 14.53 -5.28 -15.17
CA ASP A 173 13.80 -4.08 -15.60
C ASP A 173 13.43 -3.16 -14.42
N PHE A 174 14.47 -2.71 -13.71
CA PHE A 174 14.39 -1.72 -12.65
C PHE A 174 14.99 -0.38 -13.03
N SER A 175 15.30 -0.14 -14.30
CA SER A 175 16.09 1.01 -14.75
C SER A 175 15.49 2.39 -14.40
N ASP A 176 14.17 2.49 -14.23
CA ASP A 176 13.49 3.71 -13.78
C ASP A 176 13.70 4.01 -12.28
N TYR A 177 14.20 3.02 -11.53
CA TYR A 177 14.42 3.09 -10.09
C TYR A 177 15.91 2.95 -9.75
N PHE A 178 16.60 1.93 -10.26
CA PHE A 178 18.00 1.61 -9.97
C PHE A 178 18.86 1.61 -11.24
N ALA A 179 20.00 2.29 -11.18
CA ALA A 179 21.03 2.16 -12.21
C ALA A 179 21.82 0.84 -12.06
N VAL A 180 21.98 0.37 -10.81
CA VAL A 180 22.67 -0.87 -10.42
C VAL A 180 22.02 -1.37 -9.13
N VAL A 181 21.77 -2.68 -9.03
CA VAL A 181 21.33 -3.32 -7.78
C VAL A 181 22.56 -3.90 -7.07
N SER A 182 22.72 -3.55 -5.80
CA SER A 182 23.84 -3.97 -4.95
C SER A 182 23.35 -4.23 -3.52
N PRO A 183 24.13 -4.90 -2.65
CA PRO A 183 23.77 -5.04 -1.23
C PRO A 183 23.40 -3.71 -0.54
N ASP A 184 24.03 -2.60 -0.93
CA ASP A 184 23.77 -1.27 -0.36
C ASP A 184 22.44 -0.65 -0.83
N THR A 185 21.95 -1.05 -2.01
CA THR A 185 20.77 -0.47 -2.66
C THR A 185 19.57 -1.41 -2.71
N LEU A 186 19.78 -2.70 -2.42
CA LEU A 186 18.76 -3.74 -2.40
C LEU A 186 17.58 -3.33 -1.51
N PHE A 187 16.36 -3.45 -2.05
CA PHE A 187 15.09 -3.15 -1.39
C PHE A 187 14.87 -1.68 -0.95
N ARG A 188 15.74 -0.75 -1.38
CA ARG A 188 15.59 0.68 -1.05
C ARG A 188 14.73 1.42 -2.07
N GLY A 189 14.21 2.58 -1.68
CA GLY A 189 13.51 3.46 -2.60
C GLY A 189 14.43 4.20 -3.60
N SER A 190 13.83 5.14 -4.33
CA SER A 190 14.49 5.96 -5.35
C SER A 190 14.40 7.46 -5.06
N LEU A 191 13.81 7.86 -3.94
CA LEU A 191 13.70 9.26 -3.57
C LEU A 191 15.06 9.80 -3.09
N PRO A 192 15.30 11.13 -3.22
CA PRO A 192 16.50 11.76 -2.67
C PRO A 192 16.63 11.45 -1.17
N GLY A 193 17.74 10.82 -0.78
CA GLY A 193 18.03 10.45 0.60
C GLY A 193 17.85 8.96 0.92
N ASP A 194 17.03 8.22 0.17
CA ASP A 194 16.73 6.80 0.47
C ASP A 194 17.98 5.91 0.50
N ARG A 195 19.01 6.28 -0.26
CA ARG A 195 20.27 5.52 -0.44
C ARG A 195 21.43 6.06 0.39
N VAL A 196 21.18 7.05 1.24
CA VAL A 196 22.21 7.67 2.05
C VAL A 196 22.12 7.12 3.47
N GLY A 197 23.16 6.43 3.91
CA GLY A 197 23.25 5.92 5.28
C GLY A 197 22.48 4.61 5.53
N PRO A 198 22.01 4.37 6.76
CA PRO A 198 21.31 3.14 7.12
C PRO A 198 20.04 2.89 6.30
N TYR A 199 19.57 1.64 6.27
CA TYR A 199 18.33 1.27 5.58
C TYR A 199 17.10 1.94 6.21
N LEU A 200 17.03 1.98 7.54
CA LEU A 200 15.93 2.57 8.27
C LEU A 200 16.13 4.07 8.47
N SER A 201 15.06 4.83 8.25
CA SER A 201 14.97 6.22 8.65
C SER A 201 15.19 6.36 10.16
N GLN A 202 15.95 7.38 10.56
CA GLN A 202 16.21 7.64 11.99
C GLN A 202 14.92 7.92 12.76
N PHE A 203 13.90 8.49 12.10
CA PHE A 203 12.59 8.74 12.71
C PHE A 203 11.83 7.47 13.12
N LEU A 204 12.24 6.28 12.69
CA LEU A 204 11.68 5.00 13.14
C LEU A 204 12.41 4.41 14.36
N LEU A 205 13.51 5.01 14.79
CA LEU A 205 14.37 4.51 15.87
C LEU A 205 14.38 5.46 17.08
N GLU A 206 14.34 6.77 16.83
CA GLU A 206 14.39 7.79 17.86
C GLU A 206 13.19 7.71 18.83
N VAL A 207 13.41 8.15 20.06
CA VAL A 207 12.33 8.31 21.04
C VAL A 207 11.45 9.48 20.59
N VAL A 208 10.13 9.27 20.54
CA VAL A 208 9.18 10.30 20.11
C VAL A 208 8.74 11.11 21.33
N PRO A 209 9.00 12.42 21.39
CA PRO A 209 8.41 13.29 22.40
C PRO A 209 6.89 13.37 22.18
N TYR A 210 6.09 13.17 23.23
CA TYR A 210 4.63 13.22 23.12
C TYR A 210 4.01 13.98 24.29
N GLY A 211 4.10 15.32 24.21
CA GLY A 211 3.71 16.19 25.30
C GLY A 211 4.56 15.92 26.55
N PRO A 212 3.96 15.60 27.71
CA PRO A 212 4.70 15.23 28.92
C PRO A 212 5.19 13.77 28.93
N TYR A 213 4.90 13.00 27.88
CA TYR A 213 5.26 11.59 27.76
C TYR A 213 6.27 11.36 26.63
N GLU A 214 6.72 10.12 26.51
CA GLU A 214 7.57 9.66 25.42
C GLU A 214 7.05 8.33 24.86
N ILE A 215 7.31 8.11 23.58
CA ILE A 215 7.07 6.81 22.92
C ILE A 215 8.41 6.23 22.51
N VAL A 216 8.81 5.17 23.20
CA VAL A 216 9.95 4.34 22.79
C VAL A 216 9.47 3.41 21.66
N GLN A 217 10.05 3.55 20.47
CA GLN A 217 9.60 2.86 19.26
C GLN A 217 10.03 1.38 19.23
N LYS A 218 9.45 0.59 20.14
CA LYS A 218 9.61 -0.87 20.23
C LYS A 218 8.26 -1.59 20.23
N HIS A 219 8.16 -2.63 19.42
CA HIS A 219 6.98 -3.49 19.34
C HIS A 219 7.36 -4.96 19.49
N LYS A 220 6.37 -5.81 19.80
CA LYS A 220 6.55 -7.25 19.67
C LYS A 220 6.87 -7.57 18.21
N SER A 221 7.76 -8.51 17.97
CA SER A 221 8.16 -8.95 16.65
C SER A 221 7.42 -10.24 16.30
N PRO A 222 7.05 -10.50 15.04
CA PRO A 222 6.64 -11.84 14.65
C PRO A 222 7.78 -12.84 14.86
N GLN A 223 7.45 -14.08 15.20
CA GLN A 223 8.46 -15.13 15.35
C GLN A 223 9.25 -15.32 14.04
N PRO A 224 10.58 -15.50 14.12
CA PRO A 224 11.41 -15.75 12.94
C PRO A 224 10.98 -17.04 12.24
N ASP A 225 11.31 -17.16 10.96
CA ASP A 225 11.06 -18.35 10.12
C ASP A 225 9.57 -18.80 10.06
N THR A 226 8.64 -17.90 10.42
CA THR A 226 7.20 -18.19 10.43
C THR A 226 6.50 -17.44 9.30
N ASP A 227 6.22 -18.16 8.23
CA ASP A 227 5.59 -17.64 7.02
C ASP A 227 4.26 -18.35 6.76
N PHE A 228 3.35 -17.65 6.09
CA PHE A 228 1.99 -18.10 5.86
C PHE A 228 1.72 -18.25 4.37
N VAL A 229 0.65 -18.98 4.04
CA VAL A 229 0.16 -19.12 2.66
C VAL A 229 1.21 -19.77 1.74
N THR A 230 1.88 -20.81 2.24
CA THR A 230 2.88 -21.61 1.51
C THR A 230 2.32 -22.89 0.92
N ASP A 231 1.12 -23.28 1.34
CA ASP A 231 0.34 -24.42 0.81
C ASP A 231 -0.75 -23.93 -0.14
N PHE A 232 -1.00 -24.68 -1.22
CA PHE A 232 -2.01 -24.33 -2.23
C PHE A 232 -3.42 -24.32 -1.66
N GLY A 233 -3.77 -25.29 -0.81
CA GLY A 233 -5.09 -25.35 -0.17
C GLY A 233 -5.33 -24.14 0.72
N VAL A 234 -4.35 -23.79 1.55
CA VAL A 234 -4.40 -22.58 2.38
C VAL A 234 -4.49 -21.32 1.51
N TRP A 235 -3.65 -21.20 0.48
CA TRP A 235 -3.73 -20.07 -0.46
C TRP A 235 -5.11 -19.95 -1.09
N LYS A 236 -5.69 -21.04 -1.57
CA LYS A 236 -7.01 -21.05 -2.18
C LYS A 236 -8.09 -20.61 -1.18
N SER A 237 -8.07 -21.12 0.05
CA SER A 237 -9.00 -20.69 1.09
C SER A 237 -8.91 -19.18 1.35
N ILE A 238 -7.69 -18.64 1.40
CA ILE A 238 -7.46 -17.20 1.53
C ILE A 238 -7.95 -16.43 0.29
N GLN A 239 -7.80 -16.97 -0.92
CA GLN A 239 -8.35 -16.36 -2.14
C GLN A 239 -9.88 -16.35 -2.15
N ASP A 240 -10.52 -17.40 -1.64
CA ASP A 240 -11.98 -17.46 -1.46
C ASP A 240 -12.46 -16.58 -0.28
N GLY A 241 -11.56 -15.88 0.41
CA GLY A 241 -11.91 -14.89 1.43
C GLY A 241 -12.17 -15.47 2.81
N ILE A 242 -11.76 -16.72 3.07
CA ILE A 242 -11.78 -17.31 4.40
C ILE A 242 -10.80 -16.53 5.29
N GLU A 243 -11.28 -16.10 6.45
CA GLU A 243 -10.46 -15.49 7.48
C GLU A 243 -9.60 -16.56 8.17
N PRO A 244 -8.28 -16.37 8.29
CA PRO A 244 -7.44 -17.24 9.13
C PRO A 244 -7.99 -17.34 10.55
N ALA A 245 -8.08 -18.56 11.09
CA ALA A 245 -8.55 -18.77 12.46
C ALA A 245 -7.55 -18.29 13.51
N ASP A 246 -6.26 -18.36 13.18
CA ASP A 246 -5.17 -18.04 14.11
C ASP A 246 -5.18 -16.55 14.48
N GLN A 247 -4.86 -16.26 15.74
CA GLN A 247 -4.77 -14.89 16.21
C GLN A 247 -3.35 -14.38 15.99
N LEU A 248 -3.23 -13.12 15.54
CA LEU A 248 -1.92 -12.50 15.29
C LEU A 248 -0.98 -12.60 16.49
N GLU A 249 -1.51 -12.44 17.71
CA GLU A 249 -0.75 -12.48 18.96
C GLU A 249 -0.08 -13.84 19.22
N ASP A 250 -0.61 -14.94 18.66
CA ASP A 250 -0.06 -16.28 18.83
C ASP A 250 1.32 -16.43 18.15
N PHE A 251 1.62 -15.55 17.20
CA PHE A 251 2.86 -15.56 16.41
C PHE A 251 3.82 -14.44 16.80
N LEU A 252 3.60 -13.75 17.91
CA LEU A 252 4.46 -12.66 18.35
C LEU A 252 5.43 -13.10 19.44
N THR A 253 6.59 -12.43 19.50
CA THR A 253 7.53 -12.53 20.61
C THR A 253 6.93 -11.92 21.88
N ASN A 254 7.39 -12.39 23.04
CA ASN A 254 7.06 -11.75 24.31
C ASN A 254 7.81 -10.42 24.50
N ASP A 255 9.07 -10.37 24.02
CA ASP A 255 9.91 -9.19 24.09
C ASP A 255 9.59 -8.18 23.00
N ARG A 256 9.99 -6.93 23.24
CA ARG A 256 9.83 -5.80 22.31
C ARG A 256 11.16 -5.33 21.76
N PHE A 257 11.21 -5.13 20.45
CA PHE A 257 12.42 -4.76 19.72
C PHE A 257 12.18 -3.48 18.90
N HIS A 258 13.26 -2.76 18.61
CA HIS A 258 13.25 -1.84 17.48
C HIS A 258 13.20 -2.65 16.19
N ILE A 259 12.75 -2.02 15.10
CA ILE A 259 12.79 -2.62 13.77
C ILE A 259 14.25 -2.93 13.42
N ARG A 260 14.56 -4.20 13.14
CA ARG A 260 15.92 -4.65 12.80
C ARG A 260 16.01 -5.39 11.46
N ASN A 261 14.89 -5.92 10.95
CA ASN A 261 14.82 -6.66 9.69
C ASN A 261 13.49 -6.40 8.97
N LEU A 262 13.31 -7.02 7.80
CA LEU A 262 12.09 -6.88 7.00
C LEU A 262 10.86 -7.49 7.70
N ARG A 263 11.00 -8.52 8.56
CA ARG A 263 9.89 -9.10 9.33
C ARG A 263 9.30 -8.08 10.30
N ASP A 264 10.16 -7.38 11.03
CA ASP A 264 9.74 -6.32 11.95
C ASP A 264 9.07 -5.19 11.20
N LEU A 265 9.65 -4.77 10.07
CA LEU A 265 9.10 -3.68 9.26
C LEU A 265 7.73 -4.06 8.66
N ALA A 266 7.59 -5.31 8.18
CA ALA A 266 6.34 -5.84 7.67
C ALA A 266 5.25 -5.89 8.75
N TYR A 267 5.60 -6.26 9.99
CA TYR A 267 4.66 -6.18 11.11
C TYR A 267 4.33 -4.74 11.49
N HIS A 268 5.32 -3.84 11.45
CA HIS A 268 5.11 -2.43 11.77
C HIS A 268 4.00 -1.83 10.90
N VAL A 269 4.11 -2.02 9.57
CA VAL A 269 3.10 -1.55 8.58
C VAL A 269 1.84 -2.42 8.51
N ARG A 270 1.75 -3.49 9.31
CA ARG A 270 0.57 -4.35 9.38
C ARG A 270 -0.49 -3.81 10.34
N VAL A 271 -0.05 -3.08 11.37
CA VAL A 271 -0.86 -2.67 12.53
C VAL A 271 -0.82 -1.16 12.82
N ASP A 272 -0.05 -0.39 12.04
CA ASP A 272 0.03 1.06 12.21
C ASP A 272 -1.30 1.76 11.90
N ALA A 273 -1.47 2.94 12.51
CA ALA A 273 -2.40 3.92 11.97
C ALA A 273 -1.75 4.61 10.76
N SER A 274 -2.51 4.87 9.71
CA SER A 274 -2.01 5.33 8.40
C SER A 274 -1.07 6.55 8.44
N TYR A 275 -1.26 7.45 9.41
CA TYR A 275 -0.45 8.67 9.58
C TYR A 275 0.62 8.58 10.67
N GLN A 276 0.71 7.46 11.39
CA GLN A 276 1.48 7.30 12.62
C GLN A 276 2.96 7.68 12.43
N HIS A 277 3.62 7.16 11.39
CA HIS A 277 5.04 7.36 11.16
C HIS A 277 5.38 8.83 10.88
N TYR A 278 4.52 9.51 10.11
CA TYR A 278 4.72 10.91 9.75
C TYR A 278 4.45 11.83 10.94
N LEU A 279 3.46 11.50 11.78
CA LEU A 279 3.22 12.20 13.04
C LEU A 279 4.41 12.05 13.98
N ASN A 280 4.93 10.84 14.16
CA ASN A 280 6.11 10.60 14.99
C ASN A 280 7.31 11.40 14.52
N ALA A 281 7.59 11.41 13.21
CA ALA A 281 8.66 12.22 12.63
C ALA A 281 8.46 13.73 12.89
N CYS A 282 7.22 14.23 12.74
CA CYS A 282 6.88 15.62 13.04
C CYS A 282 7.17 15.98 14.52
N LEU A 283 6.77 15.12 15.45
CA LEU A 283 7.00 15.31 16.89
C LEU A 283 8.48 15.26 17.26
N ILE A 284 9.26 14.36 16.65
CA ILE A 284 10.71 14.31 16.83
C ILE A 284 11.35 15.61 16.33
N LEU A 285 11.00 16.07 15.13
CA LEU A 285 11.51 17.32 14.57
C LEU A 285 11.16 18.53 15.44
N GLN A 286 9.93 18.59 15.98
CA GLN A 286 9.53 19.63 16.91
C GLN A 286 10.34 19.58 18.22
N GLY A 287 10.58 18.38 18.78
CA GLY A 287 11.41 18.22 19.97
C GLY A 287 12.90 18.53 19.76
N MET A 288 13.36 18.52 18.50
CA MET A 288 14.71 18.93 18.10
C MET A 288 14.82 20.43 17.76
N ASP A 289 13.75 21.21 17.92
CA ASP A 289 13.66 22.60 17.48
C ASP A 289 14.03 22.80 15.99
N ALA A 290 13.61 21.85 15.14
CA ALA A 290 13.87 21.93 13.71
C ALA A 290 13.25 23.20 13.10
N THR A 291 14.04 23.94 12.33
CA THR A 291 13.61 25.23 11.76
C THR A 291 12.50 25.04 10.72
N PRO A 292 11.34 25.72 10.86
CA PRO A 292 10.29 25.71 9.84
C PRO A 292 10.76 26.30 8.51
N SER A 293 9.97 26.05 7.45
CA SER A 293 10.22 26.66 6.14
C SER A 293 10.26 28.18 6.23
N THR A 294 11.30 28.80 5.65
CA THR A 294 11.50 30.26 5.64
C THR A 294 10.45 31.03 4.82
N VAL A 295 9.56 30.33 4.13
CA VAL A 295 8.47 30.90 3.33
C VAL A 295 7.23 31.19 4.19
N LEU A 296 7.11 30.58 5.37
CA LEU A 296 6.00 30.83 6.28
C LEU A 296 6.22 32.16 7.02
N PRO A 297 5.23 33.04 7.13
CA PRO A 297 5.34 34.23 7.95
C PRO A 297 5.48 33.81 9.41
N CYS A 298 6.52 34.33 10.06
CA CYS A 298 6.78 34.20 11.49
C CYS A 298 5.66 34.80 12.34
#